data_AF-A0A0B6YGQ9-F1
#
_entry.id   AF-A0A0B6YGQ9-F1
#
_cell.length_a   1.000
_cell.length_b   1.000
_cell.length_c   1.000
_cell.angle_alpha   90.00
_cell.angle_beta   90.00
_cell.angle_gamma   90.00
#
_symmetry.space_group_name_H-M   'P 1'
#
loop_
_entity.id
_entity.type
_entity.pdbx_description
1 polymer ?
#
loop_
_entity_poly.entity_id
_entity_poly.type
_entity_poly.pdbx_seq_one_letter_code
_entity_poly.pdbx_strand_id
1 'polypeptide(L)' 'KNLKPIIGLVGPGSSESTIQVQNLLQIFNIPQIGYSATSHDLSDKNHYKYFLRVVPPDLYQAQVLVDIL' A
#
# COMPACT_ATOMS: atom_id res chain seq x y z
N LYS A 1 -0.02 5.80 -32.40
CA LYS A 1 0.66 4.74 -31.61
C LYS A 1 -0.38 4.11 -30.68
N ASN A 2 -0.60 2.81 -30.75
CA ASN A 2 -1.44 2.10 -29.77
C ASN A 2 -0.63 1.95 -28.47
N LEU A 3 -0.99 2.71 -27.44
CA LEU A 3 -0.39 2.59 -26.12
C LEU A 3 -1.10 1.45 -25.36
N LYS A 4 -0.31 0.53 -24.79
CA LYS A 4 -0.86 -0.52 -23.92
C LYS A 4 -1.12 0.09 -22.53
N PRO A 5 -2.30 -0.14 -21.92
CA PRO A 5 -2.61 0.41 -20.61
C PRO A 5 -1.77 -0.25 -19.50
N ILE A 6 -1.55 0.48 -18.42
CA ILE A 6 -0.98 -0.06 -17.18
C ILE A 6 -2.08 -0.84 -16.45
N ILE A 7 -1.79 -2.09 -16.08
CA ILE A 7 -2.73 -2.98 -15.39
C ILE A 7 -2.48 -3.09 -13.89
N GLY A 8 -1.37 -2.54 -13.39
CA GLY A 8 -0.98 -2.60 -11.99
C GLY A 8 0.36 -1.89 -11.73
N LEU A 9 0.64 -1.61 -10.46
CA LEU A 9 1.90 -1.03 -9.99
C LEU A 9 2.50 -1.84 -8.85
N VAL A 10 3.83 -1.98 -8.82
CA VAL A 10 4.57 -2.49 -7.66
C VAL A 10 5.38 -1.36 -7.03
N GLY A 11 5.32 -1.21 -5.70
CA GLY A 11 5.93 -0.10 -4.96
C GLY A 11 4.98 1.10 -4.80
N PRO A 12 5.47 2.30 -4.45
CA PRO A 12 6.85 2.65 -4.02
C PRO A 12 7.27 2.01 -2.69
N GLY A 13 8.46 2.40 -2.21
CA GLY A 13 9.02 1.87 -0.98
C GLY A 13 8.48 2.52 0.30
N SER A 14 8.40 3.85 0.35
CA SER A 14 7.91 4.55 1.53
C SER A 14 6.38 4.48 1.64
N SER A 15 5.86 4.44 2.87
CA SER A 15 4.42 4.48 3.12
C SER A 15 3.77 5.76 2.60
N GLU A 16 4.43 6.92 2.78
CA GLU A 16 3.92 8.21 2.33
C GLU A 16 3.79 8.29 0.79
N SER A 17 4.84 7.93 0.05
CA SER A 17 4.76 7.93 -1.41
C SER A 17 3.78 6.88 -1.92
N THR A 18 3.65 5.75 -1.22
CA THR A 18 2.63 4.74 -1.51
C THR A 18 1.22 5.28 -1.39
N ILE A 19 0.92 6.03 -0.33
CA ILE A 19 -0.38 6.70 -0.16
C ILE A 19 -0.64 7.69 -1.31
N GLN A 20 0.33 8.54 -1.63
CA GLN A 20 0.19 9.52 -2.70
C GLN A 20 -0.08 8.87 -4.06
N VAL A 21 0.63 7.79 -4.38
CA VAL A 21 0.44 7.04 -5.63
C VAL A 21 -0.90 6.30 -5.63
N GLN A 22 -1.29 5.67 -4.53
CA GLN A 22 -2.55 4.95 -4.42
C GLN A 22 -3.75 5.87 -4.58
N ASN A 23 -3.67 7.09 -4.04
CA ASN A 23 -4.71 8.11 -4.20
C ASN A 23 -5.01 8.41 -5.66
N LEU A 24 -4.01 8.34 -6.55
CA LEU A 24 -4.19 8.48 -7.99
C LEU A 24 -4.68 7.18 -8.63
N LEU A 25 -4.01 6.05 -8.37
CA LEU A 25 -4.29 4.78 -9.04
C LEU A 25 -5.71 4.26 -8.79
N GLN A 26 -6.26 4.51 -7.60
CA GLN A 26 -7.60 4.05 -7.26
C GLN A 26 -8.72 4.74 -8.05
N ILE A 27 -8.49 5.96 -8.55
CA ILE A 27 -9.43 6.66 -9.44
C ILE A 27 -9.62 5.87 -10.74
N PHE A 28 -8.57 5.17 -11.18
CA PHE A 28 -8.54 4.37 -12.40
C PHE A 28 -8.72 2.87 -12.15
N ASN A 29 -9.04 2.47 -10.91
CA ASN A 29 -9.16 1.07 -10.50
C ASN A 29 -7.89 0.24 -10.78
N ILE A 30 -6.71 0.86 -10.72
CA ILE A 30 -5.43 0.17 -10.94
C ILE A 30 -4.93 -0.40 -9.60
N PRO A 31 -4.71 -1.72 -9.48
CA PRO A 31 -4.17 -2.31 -8.27
C PRO A 31 -2.71 -1.92 -8.05
N GLN A 32 -2.35 -1.70 -6.78
CA GLN A 32 -0.99 -1.40 -6.34
C GLN A 32 -0.53 -2.44 -5.31
N ILE A 33 0.68 -2.98 -5.47
CA ILE A 33 1.28 -3.95 -4.55
C ILE A 33 2.53 -3.33 -3.90
N GLY A 34 2.45 -3.00 -2.62
CA GLY A 34 3.57 -2.49 -1.83
C GLY A 34 4.53 -3.60 -1.38
N TYR A 35 5.84 -3.35 -1.52
CA TYR A 35 6.89 -4.28 -1.06
C TYR A 35 7.56 -3.86 0.27
N SER A 36 7.47 -2.59 0.67
CA SER A 36 8.04 -2.12 1.95
C SER A 36 7.22 -1.06 2.68
N ALA A 37 6.06 -0.66 2.15
CA ALA A 37 5.16 0.26 2.84
C ALA A 37 4.43 -0.45 3.99
N THR A 38 4.72 -0.06 5.23
CA THR A 38 4.24 -0.74 6.45
C THR A 38 3.22 0.03 7.28
N SER A 39 2.92 1.29 6.93
CA SER A 39 1.97 2.12 7.68
C SER A 39 0.63 1.39 7.89
N HIS A 40 0.09 1.50 9.10
CA HIS A 40 -1.20 0.92 9.43
C HIS A 40 -2.34 1.54 8.60
N ASP A 41 -2.25 2.83 8.24
CA ASP A 41 -3.27 3.56 7.48
C ASP A 41 -3.61 2.86 6.15
N LEU A 42 -2.61 2.30 5.47
CA LEU A 42 -2.75 1.57 4.21
C LEU A 42 -3.57 0.26 4.33
N SER A 43 -3.92 -0.12 5.55
CA SER A 43 -4.77 -1.29 5.83
C SER A 43 -6.27 -0.96 5.70
N ASP A 44 -6.65 0.33 5.69
CA ASP A 44 -8.05 0.74 5.53
C ASP A 44 -8.51 0.59 4.07
N LYS A 45 -9.40 -0.38 3.83
CA LYS A 45 -9.95 -0.67 2.49
C LYS A 45 -11.07 0.26 2.06
N ASN A 46 -11.62 1.07 2.96
CA ASN A 46 -12.54 2.13 2.59
C ASN A 46 -11.78 3.29 1.91
N HIS A 47 -10.55 3.57 2.37
CA HIS A 47 -9.69 4.62 1.81
C HIS A 47 -8.74 4.13 0.70
N TYR A 48 -8.24 2.89 0.79
CA TYR A 48 -7.23 2.34 -0.12
C TYR A 48 -7.67 0.99 -0.71
N LYS A 49 -8.82 1.00 -1.38
CA LYS A 49 -9.49 -0.20 -1.92
C LYS A 49 -8.62 -1.07 -2.82
N TYR A 50 -7.78 -0.46 -3.66
CA TYR A 50 -6.95 -1.13 -4.67
C TYR A 50 -5.50 -1.38 -4.20
N PHE A 51 -5.16 -1.05 -2.96
CA PHE A 51 -3.85 -1.28 -2.42
C PHE A 51 -3.76 -2.66 -1.75
N LEU A 52 -2.69 -3.40 -2.03
CA LEU A 52 -2.28 -4.62 -1.34
C LEU A 52 -0.79 -4.51 -1.00
N ARG A 53 -0.31 -5.37 -0.10
CA ARG A 53 1.11 -5.48 0.19
C ARG A 53 1.47 -6.87 0.70
N VAL A 54 2.74 -7.21 0.53
CA VAL A 54 3.30 -8.50 0.94
C VAL A 54 4.01 -8.46 2.31
N VAL A 55 4.06 -7.29 2.94
CA VAL A 55 4.69 -7.05 4.25
C VAL A 55 3.63 -6.75 5.32
N PRO A 56 3.84 -7.13 6.60
CA PRO A 56 2.88 -6.90 7.68
C PRO A 56 2.83 -5.42 8.14
N PRO A 57 1.71 -4.93 8.70
CA PRO A 57 1.62 -3.58 9.28
C PRO A 57 2.55 -3.37 10.47
N ASP A 58 2.94 -2.10 10.67
CA ASP A 58 3.64 -1.65 11.87
C ASP A 58 2.88 -2.02 13.16
N LEU A 59 1.55 -2.18 13.09
CA LEU A 59 0.71 -2.67 14.19
C LEU A 59 1.25 -3.97 14.82
N TYR A 60 1.71 -4.92 14.00
CA TYR A 60 2.27 -6.16 14.54
C TYR A 60 3.61 -5.94 15.24
N GLN A 61 4.44 -5.02 14.73
CA GLN A 61 5.69 -4.67 15.41
C GLN A 61 5.43 -3.95 16.74
N ALA A 62 4.44 -3.05 16.76
CA ALA A 62 4.01 -2.39 17.99
C ALA A 62 3.46 -3.38 19.02
N GLN A 63 2.67 -4.38 18.58
CA GLN A 63 2.19 -5.45 19.46
C GLN A 63 3.35 -6.23 20.07
N VAL A 64 4.36 -6.60 19.28
CA VAL A 64 5.56 -7.30 19.77
C VAL A 64 6.31 -6.47 20.82
N LEU A 65 6.41 -5.14 20.64
CA LEU A 65 7.01 -4.28 21.67
C LEU A 65 6.21 -4.32 22.97
N VAL A 66 4.87 -4.31 22.91
CA VAL A 66 4.03 -4.45 24.11
C VAL A 66 4.20 -5.83 24.75
N ASP A 67 4.28 -6.89 23.95
CA ASP A 67 4.38 -8.27 24.45
C ASP A 67 5.73 -8.59 25.11
N ILE A 68 6.81 -7.87 24.73
CA ILE A 68 8.17 -8.08 25.27
C ILE A 68 8.42 -7.25 26.54
N LEU A 69 7.70 -6.15 26.76
CA LEU A 69 7.81 -5.30 27.95
C LEU A 69 7.23 -5.96 29.19
#